data_AF-A0A835CYC3-F1
#
_entry.id   AF-A0A835CYC3-F1
#
_cell.length_a   1.000
_cell.length_b   1.000
_cell.length_c   1.000
_cell.angle_alpha   90.00
_cell.angle_beta   90.00
_cell.angle_gamma   90.00
#
_symmetry.space_group_name_H-M   'P 1'
#
loop_
_entity.id
_entity.type
_entity.pdbx_description
1 polymer ?
#
loop_
_entity_poly.entity_id
_entity_poly.type
_entity_poly.pdbx_seq_one_letter_code
_entity_poly.pdbx_strand_id
1 'polypeptide(L)'
;MRSNNFLDLGIRAGYAPLNDKELYWFVVFKSSPKDEEMIGKPELILKEVIDNFAKHCPQIFLEVVRHSDLSTVTWAPLMFRLPWALIFGQACKGNITVAGDAMHPMTPDLGQGGCAALEDAVVLGRNIGNSLRNGKILSGEVAGALERYVKERRWRAAGLITGSFLSGWVQQGGWLMKFFRDMIFYRFIFSRIVNVVRYDCGKLPSVLDSDTKVD
;
A
#
# COMPACT_ATOMS: atom_id res chain seq x y z
N MET A 1 9.73 12.19 -10.61
CA MET A 1 10.25 12.20 -9.22
C MET A 1 11.33 11.15 -9.08
N ARG A 2 12.56 11.52 -8.70
CA ARG A 2 13.59 10.57 -8.25
C ARG A 2 13.58 10.56 -6.73
N SER A 3 13.47 9.38 -6.12
CA SER A 3 13.61 9.20 -4.67
C SER A 3 15.04 8.80 -4.34
N ASN A 4 15.60 9.35 -3.25
CA ASN A 4 16.90 8.95 -2.72
C ASN A 4 16.68 8.02 -1.54
N ASN A 5 17.26 6.81 -1.57
CA ASN A 5 17.14 5.81 -0.51
C ASN A 5 18.52 5.45 0.04
N PHE A 6 18.62 5.32 1.37
CA PHE A 6 19.81 4.92 2.10
C PHE A 6 19.49 3.65 2.90
N LEU A 7 20.40 2.68 2.85
CA LEU A 7 20.28 1.42 3.59
C LEU A 7 21.54 1.26 4.44
N ASP A 8 21.39 1.30 5.76
CA ASP A 8 22.47 1.01 6.68
C ASP A 8 21.94 0.32 7.95
N LEU A 9 22.63 -0.72 8.43
CA LEU A 9 22.34 -1.42 9.69
C LEU A 9 20.86 -1.80 9.98
N GLY A 10 20.07 -2.08 8.93
CA GLY A 10 18.64 -2.44 9.07
C GLY A 10 17.69 -1.23 9.14
N ILE A 11 18.21 -0.02 8.90
CA ILE A 11 17.47 1.23 8.76
C ILE A 11 17.39 1.57 7.27
N ARG A 12 16.20 1.99 6.84
CA ARG A 12 15.92 2.53 5.51
C ARG A 12 15.45 3.96 5.67
N ALA A 13 16.22 4.90 5.14
CA ALA A 13 15.86 6.31 5.14
C ALA A 13 15.75 6.83 3.71
N GLY A 14 14.92 7.83 3.49
CA GLY A 14 14.82 8.43 2.17
C GLY A 14 13.98 9.69 2.16
N TYR A 15 14.07 10.41 1.05
CA TYR A 15 13.24 11.58 0.81
C TYR A 15 12.91 11.72 -0.69
N ALA A 16 11.81 12.41 -0.97
CA ALA A 16 11.34 12.73 -2.30
C ALA A 16 10.65 14.11 -2.29
N PRO A 17 10.82 14.92 -3.35
CA PRO A 17 10.03 16.13 -3.49
C PRO A 17 8.56 15.76 -3.68
N LEU A 18 7.66 16.49 -3.03
CA LEU A 18 6.22 16.42 -3.26
C LEU A 18 5.81 17.45 -4.33
N ASN A 19 6.43 18.62 -4.27
CA ASN A 19 6.30 19.72 -5.23
C ASN A 19 7.56 20.61 -5.15
N ASP A 20 7.50 21.81 -5.73
CA ASP A 20 8.64 22.75 -5.76
C ASP A 20 9.01 23.36 -4.39
N LYS A 21 8.18 23.14 -3.36
CA LYS A 21 8.32 23.76 -2.03
C LYS A 21 8.41 22.76 -0.89
N GLU A 22 7.95 21.53 -1.11
CA GLU A 22 7.77 20.54 -0.04
C GLU A 22 8.52 19.24 -0.34
N LEU A 23 9.11 18.67 0.71
CA LEU A 23 9.77 17.37 0.69
C LEU A 23 9.03 16.42 1.62
N TYR A 24 8.84 15.19 1.16
CA TYR A 24 8.49 14.06 1.99
C TYR A 24 9.76 13.30 2.36
N TRP A 25 9.94 12.98 3.63
CA TRP A 25 11.00 12.11 4.10
C TRP A 25 10.45 11.02 5.01
N PHE A 26 11.17 9.91 5.09
CA PHE A 26 10.80 8.79 5.93
C PHE A 26 12.04 8.10 6.47
N VAL A 27 11.85 7.46 7.63
CA VAL A 27 12.77 6.47 8.19
C VAL A 27 11.96 5.25 8.56
N VAL A 28 12.37 4.09 8.07
CA VAL A 28 11.79 2.79 8.38
C VAL A 28 12.89 1.95 9.03
N PHE A 29 12.60 1.41 10.19
CA PHE A 29 13.53 0.59 10.96
C PHE A 29 12.74 -0.49 11.69
N LYS A 30 13.45 -1.49 12.22
CA LYS A 30 12.82 -2.54 13.02
C LYS A 30 12.46 -1.98 14.40
N SER A 31 11.16 -1.80 14.66
CA SER A 31 10.72 -1.23 15.93
C SER A 31 10.82 -2.21 17.11
N SER A 32 10.94 -1.64 18.29
CA SER A 32 10.82 -2.28 19.60
C SER A 32 9.53 -1.81 20.29
N PRO A 33 8.96 -2.57 21.24
CA PRO A 33 7.77 -2.12 21.99
C PRO A 33 7.96 -0.79 22.72
N LYS A 34 9.20 -0.43 23.09
CA LYS A 34 9.50 0.84 23.76
C LYS A 34 9.31 2.05 22.83
N ASP A 35 9.28 1.82 21.53
CA ASP A 35 9.17 2.86 20.52
C ASP A 35 7.75 3.44 20.43
N GLU A 36 6.75 2.77 21.01
CA GLU A 36 5.38 3.31 21.10
C GLU A 36 5.34 4.59 21.95
N GLU A 37 6.30 4.78 22.85
CA GLU A 37 6.43 6.01 23.65
C GLU A 37 6.72 7.26 22.81
N MET A 38 7.14 7.09 21.56
CA MET A 38 7.44 8.18 20.61
C MET A 38 6.18 8.77 19.98
N ILE A 39 5.06 8.05 20.01
CA ILE A 39 3.81 8.48 19.37
C ILE A 39 3.34 9.82 19.97
N GLY A 40 3.10 10.79 19.09
CA GLY A 40 2.63 12.12 19.48
C GLY A 40 3.69 13.03 20.10
N LYS A 41 4.98 12.68 20.02
CA LYS A 41 6.10 13.48 20.58
C LYS A 41 7.09 13.88 19.48
N PRO A 42 6.74 14.83 18.59
CA PRO A 42 7.52 15.15 17.40
C PRO A 42 8.95 15.63 17.71
N GLU A 43 9.17 16.33 18.82
CA GLU A 43 10.51 16.77 19.23
C GLU A 43 11.41 15.58 19.59
N LEU A 44 10.86 14.56 20.27
CA LEU A 44 11.60 13.33 20.59
C LEU A 44 11.86 12.52 19.32
N ILE A 45 10.88 12.45 18.41
CA ILE A 45 11.04 11.76 17.12
C ILE A 45 12.19 12.38 16.32
N LEU A 46 12.20 13.70 16.14
CA LEU A 46 13.30 14.36 15.42
C LEU A 46 14.64 14.15 16.10
N LYS A 47 14.68 14.26 17.44
CA LYS A 47 15.90 14.01 18.19
C LYS A 47 16.42 12.59 17.96
N GLU A 48 15.56 11.59 18.06
CA GLU A 48 15.93 10.19 17.83
C GLU A 48 16.44 9.95 16.40
N VAL A 49 15.75 10.52 15.41
CA VAL A 49 16.16 10.42 14.02
C VAL A 49 17.53 11.07 13.80
N ILE A 50 17.77 12.28 14.30
CA ILE A 50 19.03 13.00 14.14
C ILE A 50 20.16 12.30 14.89
N ASP A 51 19.91 11.93 16.14
CA ASP A 51 20.93 11.40 17.04
C ASP A 51 21.25 9.93 16.76
N ASN A 52 20.35 9.13 16.18
CA ASN A 52 20.59 7.69 16.01
C ASN A 52 20.46 7.22 14.56
N PHE A 53 19.41 7.60 13.83
CA PHE A 53 19.13 7.02 12.51
C PHE A 53 19.82 7.73 11.34
N ALA A 54 19.98 9.05 11.44
CA ALA A 54 20.51 9.88 10.37
C ALA A 54 22.04 10.05 10.44
N LYS A 55 22.70 9.53 11.49
CA LYS A 55 24.17 9.59 11.67
C LYS A 55 24.96 9.08 10.46
N HIS A 56 24.43 8.08 9.75
CA HIS A 56 25.06 7.47 8.58
C HIS A 56 24.43 7.91 7.26
N CYS A 57 23.43 8.79 7.31
CA CYS A 57 22.81 9.37 6.12
C CYS A 57 23.64 10.57 5.61
N PRO A 58 23.54 10.91 4.31
CA PRO A 58 24.19 12.11 3.79
C PRO A 58 23.71 13.39 4.49
N GLN A 59 24.58 14.40 4.51
CA GLN A 59 24.31 15.67 5.18
C GLN A 59 23.00 16.34 4.75
N ILE A 60 22.65 16.23 3.45
CA ILE A 60 21.38 16.75 2.93
C ILE A 60 20.16 16.11 3.61
N PHE A 61 20.21 14.83 3.97
CA PHE A 61 19.11 14.19 4.69
C PHE A 61 18.97 14.75 6.11
N LEU A 62 20.10 14.94 6.80
CA LEU A 62 20.12 15.59 8.12
C LEU A 62 19.53 17.01 8.07
N GLU A 63 19.84 17.78 7.01
CA GLU A 63 19.27 19.11 6.79
C GLU A 63 17.76 19.07 6.57
N VAL A 64 17.26 18.13 5.76
CA VAL A 64 15.81 17.93 5.57
C VAL A 64 15.12 17.62 6.89
N VAL A 65 15.66 16.68 7.68
CA VAL A 65 15.08 16.32 8.98
C VAL A 65 15.06 17.51 9.93
N ARG A 66 16.16 18.29 10.02
CA ARG A 66 16.27 19.47 10.89
C ARG A 66 15.29 20.60 10.58
N HIS A 67 14.88 20.74 9.31
CA HIS A 67 13.93 21.77 8.87
C HIS A 67 12.48 21.26 8.82
N SER A 68 12.21 20.08 9.39
CA SER A 68 10.85 19.54 9.43
C SER A 68 9.93 20.41 10.29
N ASP A 69 8.72 20.66 9.81
CA ASP A 69 7.63 21.17 10.64
C ASP A 69 7.20 20.07 11.62
N LEU A 70 7.33 20.33 12.92
CA LEU A 70 7.00 19.39 13.99
C LEU A 70 5.55 18.87 13.90
N SER A 71 4.61 19.68 13.37
CA SER A 71 3.22 19.28 13.21
C SER A 71 3.02 18.17 12.17
N THR A 72 4.00 17.96 11.30
CA THR A 72 4.00 16.95 10.22
C THR A 72 4.78 15.68 10.59
N VAL A 73 5.50 15.70 11.71
CA VAL A 73 6.36 14.59 12.13
C VAL A 73 5.53 13.55 12.88
N THR A 74 5.40 12.37 12.27
CA THR A 74 4.64 11.26 12.83
C THR A 74 5.51 10.03 13.04
N TRP A 75 5.17 9.25 14.06
CA TRP A 75 5.71 7.93 14.30
C TRP A 75 4.58 6.93 14.35
N ALA A 76 4.67 5.86 13.56
CA ALA A 76 3.64 4.84 13.51
C ALA A 76 4.25 3.47 13.24
N PRO A 77 3.75 2.40 13.90
CA PRO A 77 4.14 1.04 13.57
C PRO A 77 3.61 0.69 12.17
N LEU A 78 4.46 0.06 11.36
CA LEU A 78 4.05 -0.49 10.06
C LEU A 78 3.34 -1.83 10.28
N MET A 79 2.02 -1.81 10.13
CA MET A 79 1.17 -2.98 10.31
C MET A 79 0.68 -3.51 8.97
N PHE A 80 0.58 -4.84 8.87
CA PHE A 80 -0.03 -5.51 7.72
C PHE A 80 -0.79 -6.74 8.19
N ARG A 81 -1.67 -7.26 7.33
CA ARG A 81 -2.38 -8.53 7.59
C ARG A 81 -1.80 -9.62 6.71
N LEU A 82 -1.54 -10.80 7.27
CA LEU A 82 -1.06 -11.94 6.48
C LEU A 82 -2.05 -12.27 5.35
N PRO A 83 -1.56 -12.63 4.14
CA PRO A 83 -2.41 -12.88 2.98
C PRO A 83 -3.43 -14.00 3.21
N TRP A 84 -3.09 -14.98 4.06
CA TRP A 84 -3.98 -16.09 4.43
C TRP A 84 -5.31 -15.63 5.03
N ALA A 85 -5.29 -14.56 5.81
CA ALA A 85 -6.50 -14.01 6.42
C ALA A 85 -7.45 -13.45 5.35
N LEU A 86 -6.93 -12.99 4.20
CA LEU A 86 -7.77 -12.56 3.08
C LEU A 86 -8.19 -13.74 2.17
N ILE A 87 -7.28 -14.69 1.94
CA ILE A 87 -7.52 -15.86 1.09
C ILE A 87 -8.63 -16.74 1.69
N PHE A 88 -8.54 -17.04 2.98
CA PHE A 88 -9.48 -17.93 3.67
C PHE A 88 -10.54 -17.19 4.49
N GLY A 89 -10.37 -15.89 4.72
CA GLY A 89 -11.32 -15.08 5.48
C GLY A 89 -12.47 -14.53 4.64
N GLN A 90 -13.49 -14.05 5.36
CA GLN A 90 -14.68 -13.44 4.79
C GLN A 90 -14.50 -11.92 4.67
N ALA A 91 -14.48 -11.40 3.45
CA ALA A 91 -14.39 -9.96 3.16
C ALA A 91 -15.74 -9.35 2.70
N CYS A 92 -16.80 -10.15 2.66
CA CYS A 92 -18.17 -9.70 2.41
C CYS A 92 -19.19 -10.56 3.17
N LYS A 93 -20.27 -9.94 3.63
CA LYS A 93 -21.39 -10.61 4.29
C LYS A 93 -22.69 -9.90 3.95
N GLY A 94 -23.57 -10.58 3.19
CA GLY A 94 -24.78 -9.96 2.67
C GLY A 94 -24.45 -8.73 1.84
N ASN A 95 -25.04 -7.59 2.19
CA ASN A 95 -24.86 -6.33 1.46
C ASN A 95 -23.69 -5.47 2.01
N ILE A 96 -22.75 -6.07 2.74
CA ILE A 96 -21.60 -5.39 3.34
C ILE A 96 -20.30 -5.99 2.83
N THR A 97 -19.34 -5.15 2.44
CA THR A 97 -17.97 -5.57 2.08
C THR A 97 -16.95 -4.53 2.55
N VAL A 98 -15.67 -4.87 2.45
CA VAL A 98 -14.53 -4.00 2.75
C VAL A 98 -13.68 -3.77 1.49
N ALA A 99 -12.99 -2.63 1.44
CA ALA A 99 -12.08 -2.23 0.38
C ALA A 99 -10.88 -1.47 0.98
N GLY A 100 -9.83 -1.26 0.20
CA GLY A 100 -8.60 -0.59 0.64
C GLY A 100 -7.96 -1.30 1.83
N ASP A 101 -7.35 -0.52 2.73
CA ASP A 101 -6.64 -1.04 3.90
C ASP A 101 -7.52 -1.85 4.87
N ALA A 102 -8.85 -1.68 4.84
CA ALA A 102 -9.74 -2.54 5.62
C ALA A 102 -9.71 -4.00 5.11
N MET A 103 -9.60 -4.17 3.78
CA MET A 103 -9.52 -5.47 3.11
C MET A 103 -8.08 -6.00 3.09
N HIS A 104 -7.11 -5.17 2.72
CA HIS A 104 -5.77 -5.60 2.36
C HIS A 104 -4.65 -4.67 2.89
N PRO A 105 -4.57 -4.45 4.22
CA PRO A 105 -3.51 -3.62 4.78
C PRO A 105 -2.15 -4.28 4.51
N MET A 106 -1.23 -3.51 3.92
CA MET A 106 0.08 -3.98 3.45
C MET A 106 1.18 -3.00 3.85
N THR A 107 2.42 -3.48 3.88
CA THR A 107 3.57 -2.58 4.08
C THR A 107 3.76 -1.66 2.87
N PRO A 108 4.33 -0.45 3.05
CA PRO A 108 4.41 0.55 1.99
C PRO A 108 5.51 0.25 0.95
N ASP A 109 6.22 -0.87 1.06
CA ASP A 109 7.45 -1.15 0.32
C ASP A 109 7.30 -1.17 -1.21
N LEU A 110 6.11 -1.51 -1.72
CA LEU A 110 5.78 -1.43 -3.15
C LEU A 110 5.07 -0.13 -3.55
N GLY A 111 4.63 0.69 -2.59
CA GLY A 111 3.85 1.91 -2.87
C GLY A 111 2.49 1.63 -3.54
N GLN A 112 1.91 0.45 -3.32
CA GLN A 112 0.69 0.01 -4.04
C GLN A 112 -0.61 0.09 -3.23
N GLY A 113 -0.58 0.39 -1.93
CA GLY A 113 -1.80 0.40 -1.10
C GLY A 113 -2.91 1.31 -1.65
N GLY A 114 -2.58 2.59 -1.91
CA GLY A 114 -3.52 3.54 -2.51
C GLY A 114 -3.97 3.17 -3.92
N CYS A 115 -3.05 2.67 -4.76
CA CYS A 115 -3.40 2.19 -6.11
C CYS A 115 -4.39 1.02 -6.03
N ALA A 116 -4.16 0.07 -5.12
CA ALA A 116 -5.03 -1.07 -4.91
C ALA A 116 -6.42 -0.67 -4.39
N ALA A 117 -6.51 0.37 -3.55
CA ALA A 117 -7.80 0.93 -3.15
C ALA A 117 -8.57 1.55 -4.32
N LEU A 118 -7.87 2.20 -5.27
CA LEU A 118 -8.48 2.69 -6.51
C LEU A 118 -8.91 1.54 -7.44
N GLU A 119 -8.10 0.48 -7.56
CA GLU A 119 -8.49 -0.74 -8.26
C GLU A 119 -9.78 -1.31 -7.66
N ASP A 120 -9.90 -1.36 -6.32
CA ASP A 120 -11.11 -1.82 -5.66
C ASP A 120 -12.32 -0.96 -6.02
N ALA A 121 -12.19 0.37 -6.02
CA ALA A 121 -13.28 1.28 -6.35
C ALA A 121 -13.84 1.01 -7.75
N VAL A 122 -12.98 0.80 -8.75
CA VAL A 122 -13.39 0.49 -10.12
C VAL A 122 -14.07 -0.88 -10.20
N VAL A 123 -13.47 -1.92 -9.62
CA VAL A 123 -14.01 -3.29 -9.67
C VAL A 123 -15.32 -3.39 -8.90
N LEU A 124 -15.43 -2.73 -7.75
CA LEU A 124 -16.66 -2.66 -6.96
C LEU A 124 -17.76 -1.93 -7.74
N GLY A 125 -17.47 -0.75 -8.27
CA GLY A 125 -18.40 0.04 -9.07
C GLY A 125 -18.91 -0.72 -10.29
N ARG A 126 -18.02 -1.43 -11.00
CA ARG A 126 -18.37 -2.28 -12.14
C ARG A 126 -19.30 -3.43 -11.73
N ASN A 127 -19.00 -4.13 -10.64
CA ASN A 127 -19.80 -5.26 -10.19
C ASN A 127 -21.20 -4.84 -9.71
N ILE A 128 -21.31 -3.72 -9.00
CA ILE A 128 -22.60 -3.16 -8.57
C ILE A 128 -23.36 -2.63 -9.77
N GLY A 129 -22.71 -1.85 -10.65
CA GLY A 129 -23.34 -1.25 -11.81
C GLY A 129 -23.90 -2.29 -12.79
N ASN A 130 -23.19 -3.40 -13.00
CA ASN A 130 -23.68 -4.53 -13.81
C ASN A 130 -24.85 -5.29 -13.18
N SER A 131 -25.15 -5.04 -11.91
CA SER A 131 -26.32 -5.56 -11.19
C SER A 131 -27.45 -4.53 -11.08
N LEU A 132 -27.35 -3.40 -11.78
CA LEU A 132 -28.47 -2.47 -11.93
C LEU A 132 -29.36 -2.91 -13.10
N ARG A 133 -30.68 -2.85 -12.90
CA ARG A 133 -31.68 -2.96 -13.98
C ARG A 133 -32.54 -1.71 -13.96
N ASN A 134 -32.60 -0.98 -15.08
CA ASN A 134 -33.34 0.29 -15.19
C ASN A 134 -33.01 1.28 -14.06
N GLY A 135 -31.73 1.40 -13.72
CA GLY A 135 -31.25 2.28 -12.63
C GLY A 135 -31.62 1.82 -11.21
N LYS A 136 -32.25 0.64 -11.04
CA LYS A 136 -32.63 0.10 -9.73
C LYS A 136 -31.82 -1.14 -9.38
N ILE A 137 -31.43 -1.21 -8.11
CA ILE A 137 -30.86 -2.40 -7.49
C ILE A 137 -32.02 -3.31 -7.07
N LEU A 138 -32.06 -4.54 -7.58
CA LEU A 138 -32.96 -5.56 -7.05
C LEU A 138 -32.40 -6.11 -5.74
N SER A 139 -33.25 -6.24 -4.72
CA SER A 139 -32.86 -6.82 -3.43
C SER A 139 -32.36 -8.25 -3.63
N GLY A 140 -31.13 -8.53 -3.23
CA GLY A 140 -30.46 -9.83 -3.44
C GLY A 140 -29.37 -9.82 -4.52
N GLU A 141 -29.42 -8.88 -5.47
CA GLU A 141 -28.36 -8.77 -6.50
C GLU A 141 -27.09 -8.07 -5.95
N VAL A 142 -27.23 -7.21 -4.92
CA VAL A 142 -26.09 -6.54 -4.25
C VAL A 142 -25.14 -7.55 -3.64
N ALA A 143 -25.64 -8.46 -2.82
CA ALA A 143 -24.79 -9.46 -2.15
C ALA A 143 -23.95 -10.24 -3.17
N GLY A 144 -24.58 -10.70 -4.26
CA GLY A 144 -23.88 -11.38 -5.35
C GLY A 144 -22.85 -10.48 -6.06
N ALA A 145 -23.14 -9.20 -6.25
CA ALA A 145 -22.18 -8.24 -6.80
C ALA A 145 -20.96 -8.04 -5.89
N LEU A 146 -21.17 -7.91 -4.57
CA LEU A 146 -20.09 -7.77 -3.60
C LEU A 146 -19.24 -9.05 -3.52
N GLU A 147 -19.85 -10.22 -3.60
CA GLU A 147 -19.13 -11.49 -3.65
C GLU A 147 -18.25 -11.62 -4.91
N ARG A 148 -18.75 -11.19 -6.07
CA ARG A 148 -17.94 -11.16 -7.31
C ARG A 148 -16.78 -10.19 -7.21
N TYR A 149 -17.02 -8.99 -6.67
CA TYR A 149 -15.96 -8.01 -6.37
C TYR A 149 -14.87 -8.62 -5.48
N VAL A 150 -15.24 -9.20 -4.33
CA VAL A 150 -14.28 -9.81 -3.40
C VAL A 150 -13.52 -10.94 -4.07
N LYS A 151 -14.20 -11.80 -4.82
CA LYS A 151 -13.58 -12.95 -5.51
C LYS A 151 -12.52 -12.48 -6.52
N GLU A 152 -12.81 -11.44 -7.28
CA GLU A 152 -11.89 -10.87 -8.26
C GLU A 152 -10.66 -10.23 -7.60
N ARG A 153 -10.88 -9.49 -6.51
CA ARG A 153 -9.82 -8.74 -5.81
C ARG A 153 -8.96 -9.59 -4.89
N ARG A 154 -9.48 -10.69 -4.34
CA ARG A 154 -8.83 -11.50 -3.30
C ARG A 154 -7.39 -11.91 -3.64
N TRP A 155 -7.18 -12.55 -4.78
CA TRP A 155 -5.84 -13.03 -5.16
C TRP A 155 -4.89 -11.90 -5.54
N ARG A 156 -5.43 -10.86 -6.16
CA ARG A 156 -4.66 -9.66 -6.53
C ARG A 156 -4.15 -8.94 -5.28
N ALA A 157 -5.02 -8.68 -4.32
CA ALA A 157 -4.67 -8.07 -3.04
C ALA A 157 -3.72 -8.95 -2.20
N ALA A 158 -3.96 -10.28 -2.14
CA ALA A 158 -3.05 -11.20 -1.44
C ALA A 158 -1.64 -11.21 -2.04
N GLY A 159 -1.53 -11.12 -3.38
CA GLY A 159 -0.26 -10.99 -4.08
C GLY A 159 0.47 -9.69 -3.73
N LEU A 160 -0.26 -8.57 -3.63
CA LEU A 160 0.29 -7.27 -3.22
C LEU A 160 0.83 -7.30 -1.79
N ILE A 161 0.06 -7.80 -0.84
CA ILE A 161 0.49 -7.97 0.57
C ILE A 161 1.81 -8.76 0.62
N THR A 162 1.85 -9.90 -0.09
CA THR A 162 3.02 -10.78 -0.10
C THR A 162 4.23 -10.08 -0.73
N GLY A 163 4.03 -9.41 -1.86
CA GLY A 163 5.06 -8.67 -2.56
C GLY A 163 5.65 -7.53 -1.72
N SER A 164 4.80 -6.77 -1.03
CA SER A 164 5.22 -5.69 -0.12
C SER A 164 6.04 -6.24 1.05
N PHE A 165 5.57 -7.31 1.70
CA PHE A 165 6.32 -7.93 2.79
C PHE A 165 7.70 -8.44 2.35
N LEU A 166 7.77 -9.18 1.24
CA LEU A 166 9.03 -9.68 0.70
C LEU A 166 9.96 -8.55 0.28
N SER A 167 9.42 -7.47 -0.30
CA SER A 167 10.18 -6.29 -0.68
C SER A 167 10.79 -5.59 0.55
N GLY A 168 10.03 -5.42 1.63
CA GLY A 168 10.55 -4.88 2.89
C GLY A 168 11.62 -5.78 3.51
N TRP A 169 11.39 -7.09 3.52
CA TRP A 169 12.35 -8.06 4.05
C TRP A 169 13.68 -8.07 3.28
N VAL A 170 13.64 -7.97 1.94
CA VAL A 170 14.84 -7.86 1.09
C VAL A 170 15.56 -6.54 1.31
N GLN A 171 14.84 -5.43 1.45
CA GLN A 171 15.45 -4.11 1.65
C GLN A 171 16.12 -3.97 3.02
N GLN A 172 15.65 -4.69 4.04
CA GLN A 172 16.22 -4.67 5.39
C GLN A 172 17.25 -5.80 5.64
N GLY A 173 17.58 -6.62 4.63
CA GLY A 173 18.45 -7.80 4.76
C GLY A 173 19.95 -7.53 4.69
N GLY A 174 20.75 -8.35 5.40
CA GLY A 174 22.23 -8.30 5.45
C GLY A 174 22.96 -8.89 4.23
N TRP A 175 24.25 -9.22 4.38
CA TRP A 175 25.14 -9.61 3.26
C TRP A 175 24.69 -10.86 2.48
N LEU A 176 24.19 -11.91 3.15
CA LEU A 176 23.68 -13.13 2.50
C LEU A 176 22.44 -12.86 1.60
N MET A 177 21.69 -11.81 1.91
CA MET A 177 20.51 -11.38 1.17
C MET A 177 20.85 -10.62 -0.11
N LYS A 178 22.05 -10.03 -0.24
CA LYS A 178 22.50 -9.40 -1.50
C LYS A 178 22.53 -10.43 -2.64
N PHE A 179 22.96 -11.66 -2.37
CA PHE A 179 22.98 -12.74 -3.35
C PHE A 179 21.57 -13.20 -3.78
N PHE A 180 20.63 -13.34 -2.84
CA PHE A 180 19.24 -13.71 -3.14
C PHE A 180 18.48 -12.58 -3.86
N ARG A 181 18.72 -11.34 -3.45
CA ARG A 181 18.24 -10.12 -4.08
C ARG A 181 18.68 -10.05 -5.55
N ASP A 182 19.96 -10.27 -5.80
CA ASP A 182 20.56 -10.10 -7.13
C ASP A 182 20.25 -11.27 -8.07
N MET A 183 20.10 -12.51 -7.56
CA MET A 183 19.89 -13.69 -8.40
C MET A 183 18.43 -14.13 -8.58
N ILE A 184 17.58 -13.96 -7.55
CA ILE A 184 16.19 -14.48 -7.54
C ILE A 184 15.16 -13.35 -7.54
N PHE A 185 15.35 -12.32 -6.70
CA PHE A 185 14.38 -11.21 -6.59
C PHE A 185 14.30 -10.41 -7.90
N TYR A 186 15.40 -9.87 -8.41
CA TYR A 186 15.36 -9.09 -9.66
C TYR A 186 15.03 -9.91 -10.91
N ARG A 187 15.42 -11.19 -10.96
CA ARG A 187 15.25 -12.00 -12.17
C ARG A 187 13.85 -12.62 -12.30
N PHE A 188 13.24 -13.03 -11.19
CA PHE A 188 11.94 -13.74 -11.21
C PHE A 188 10.82 -12.99 -10.51
N ILE A 189 11.10 -12.32 -9.39
CA ILE A 189 10.08 -11.65 -8.59
C ILE A 189 9.82 -10.23 -9.11
N PHE A 190 10.85 -9.49 -9.49
CA PHE A 190 10.73 -8.13 -10.02
C PHE A 190 9.97 -8.10 -11.34
N SER A 191 10.19 -9.05 -12.27
CA SER A 191 9.36 -9.15 -13.48
C SER A 191 7.87 -9.38 -13.16
N ARG A 192 7.56 -10.19 -12.15
CA ARG A 192 6.18 -10.35 -11.65
C ARG A 192 5.66 -9.12 -10.90
N ILE A 193 6.51 -8.35 -10.22
CA ILE A 193 6.19 -7.05 -9.57
C ILE A 193 6.07 -5.92 -10.61
N VAL A 194 6.78 -5.92 -11.72
CA VAL A 194 6.57 -4.94 -12.80
C VAL A 194 5.22 -5.20 -13.47
N ASN A 195 4.80 -6.46 -13.57
CA ASN A 195 3.42 -6.81 -13.95
C ASN A 195 2.37 -6.43 -12.87
N VAL A 196 2.76 -6.15 -11.63
CA VAL A 196 1.84 -5.59 -10.61
C VAL A 196 1.40 -4.17 -10.98
N VAL A 197 2.16 -3.42 -11.78
CA VAL A 197 1.77 -2.06 -12.22
C VAL A 197 0.63 -2.09 -13.25
N ARG A 198 0.43 -3.23 -13.92
CA ARG A 198 -0.59 -3.39 -14.97
C ARG A 198 -1.67 -4.33 -14.50
N TYR A 199 -2.69 -3.78 -13.86
CA TYR A 199 -3.92 -4.49 -13.53
C TYR A 199 -5.10 -3.87 -14.27
N ASP A 200 -5.71 -4.65 -15.16
CA ASP A 200 -6.92 -4.23 -15.86
C ASP A 200 -8.13 -4.45 -14.96
N CYS A 201 -8.76 -3.35 -14.54
CA CYS A 201 -9.96 -3.36 -13.71
C CYS A 201 -11.26 -3.55 -14.52
N GLY A 202 -11.15 -3.60 -15.85
CA GLY A 202 -12.27 -3.55 -16.77
C GLY A 202 -12.87 -2.14 -16.92
N LYS A 203 -14.00 -2.06 -17.62
CA LYS A 203 -14.73 -0.80 -17.84
C LYS A 203 -15.96 -0.70 -16.94
N LEU A 204 -16.23 0.51 -16.44
CA LEU A 204 -17.50 0.80 -15.79
C LEU A 204 -18.66 0.68 -16.80
N PRO A 205 -19.83 0.19 -16.38
CA PRO A 205 -21.01 0.15 -17.24
C PRO A 205 -21.42 1.55 -17.68
N SER A 206 -21.84 1.66 -18.94
CA SER A 206 -22.37 2.92 -19.49
C SER A 206 -23.78 3.15 -18.95
N VAL A 207 -24.09 4.38 -18.55
CA VAL A 207 -25.45 4.74 -18.07
C VAL A 207 -26.47 4.78 -19.22
N LEU A 208 -26.02 4.70 -20.48
CA LEU A 208 -26.84 4.98 -21.67
C LEU A 208 -27.58 3.78 -22.24
N ASP A 209 -27.32 2.55 -21.81
CA ASP A 209 -27.91 1.35 -22.41
C ASP A 209 -29.27 0.95 -21.81
N SER A 210 -29.82 1.70 -20.84
CA SER A 210 -31.13 1.42 -20.23
C SER A 210 -32.31 2.18 -20.83
N ASP A 211 -32.08 3.17 -21.71
CA ASP A 211 -33.13 4.08 -22.20
C ASP A 211 -33.61 3.81 -23.63
N THR A 212 -33.08 2.81 -24.34
CA THR A 212 -33.53 2.47 -25.70
C THR A 212 -34.20 1.09 -25.77
N LYS A 213 -35.35 0.95 -25.12
CA LYS A 213 -36.48 0.11 -25.58
C LYS A 213 -37.79 0.69 -25.03
N VAL A 214 -38.26 1.76 -25.68
CA VAL A 214 -39.67 2.12 -25.69
C VAL A 214 -40.14 1.86 -27.12
N ASP A 215 -41.11 0.95 -27.22
CA ASP A 215 -41.94 0.50 -28.34
C ASP A 215 -41.28 -0.26 -29.50
#